data_AF-A0A5C5WYJ3-F1
#
_entry.id   AF-A0A5C5WYJ3-F1
#
_cell.length_a   1.000
_cell.length_b   1.000
_cell.length_c   1.000
_cell.angle_alpha   90.00
_cell.angle_beta   90.00
_cell.angle_gamma   90.00
#
_symmetry.space_group_name_H-M   'P 1'
#
loop_
_entity.id
_entity.type
_entity.pdbx_description
1 polymer ?
#
loop_
_entity_poly.entity_id
_entity_poly.type
_entity_poly.pdbx_seq_one_letter_code
_entity_poly.pdbx_strand_id
1 'polypeptide(L)'
;MQRGDYAVNSTSTVAVLNSDGYFTVFSGHPIDNYSEPSAPLLYLVELVDRVDTSTVTTSSSHGTYHSTLDHTWTTAHGDMQISLDWNRSSDVVTIGSDSYDRSVGMLFLARANADGTIATHQIRTEKPSPTQDEVLATIRQRFTDDDVLSNLTICDKH
;
A
#
# COMPACT_ATOMS: atom_id res chain seq x y z
N MET A 1 -17.84 20.05 4.02
CA MET A 1 -16.78 19.02 3.96
C MET A 1 -16.11 19.18 2.61
N GLN A 2 -14.92 19.75 2.60
CA GLN A 2 -14.19 20.01 1.37
C GLN A 2 -13.47 18.72 0.95
N ARG A 3 -13.37 18.54 -0.36
CA ARG A 3 -12.90 17.34 -1.04
C ARG A 3 -11.44 17.59 -1.44
N GLY A 4 -10.51 16.65 -1.20
CA GLY A 4 -9.11 16.78 -1.66
C GLY A 4 -8.16 17.45 -0.67
N ASP A 5 -8.20 17.07 0.60
CA ASP A 5 -7.53 17.83 1.67
C ASP A 5 -6.02 17.58 1.78
N TYR A 6 -5.39 16.69 1.00
CA TYR A 6 -3.99 16.34 1.20
C TYR A 6 -3.12 16.51 -0.05
N ALA A 7 -1.91 17.05 0.13
CA ALA A 7 -0.85 16.99 -0.85
C ALA A 7 0.10 15.83 -0.49
N VAL A 8 0.22 14.85 -1.40
CA VAL A 8 1.23 13.79 -1.29
C VAL A 8 2.52 14.35 -1.86
N ASN A 9 3.59 14.32 -1.07
CA ASN A 9 4.88 14.86 -1.46
C ASN A 9 6.00 13.81 -1.47
N SER A 10 5.73 12.60 -0.96
CA SER A 10 6.68 11.51 -0.98
C SER A 10 5.99 10.16 -0.94
N THR A 11 6.64 9.18 -1.56
CA THR A 11 6.31 7.76 -1.44
C THR A 11 7.58 7.02 -1.05
N SER A 12 7.51 6.22 0.00
CA SER A 12 8.61 5.32 0.39
C SER A 12 8.16 3.89 0.26
N THR A 13 8.93 3.07 -0.46
CA THR A 13 8.67 1.66 -0.66
C THR A 13 9.85 0.86 -0.12
N VAL A 14 9.59 -0.18 0.66
CA VAL A 14 10.58 -1.12 1.18
C VAL A 14 10.12 -2.55 0.92
N ALA A 15 11.05 -3.45 0.58
CA ALA A 15 10.69 -4.85 0.40
C ALA A 15 10.25 -5.48 1.73
N VAL A 16 9.34 -6.45 1.67
CA VAL A 16 9.05 -7.32 2.82
C VAL A 16 9.87 -8.61 2.74
N LEU A 17 10.22 -9.18 3.88
CA LEU A 17 10.88 -10.47 3.99
C LEU A 17 9.85 -11.60 3.96
N ASN A 18 10.33 -12.80 3.61
CA ASN A 18 9.55 -14.05 3.56
C ASN A 18 8.40 -14.03 2.54
N SER A 19 8.37 -13.04 1.65
CA SER A 19 7.47 -12.93 0.51
C SER A 19 8.10 -12.04 -0.56
N ASP A 20 7.73 -12.25 -1.82
CA ASP A 20 7.98 -11.27 -2.86
C ASP A 20 6.91 -10.18 -2.75
N GLY A 21 7.31 -9.00 -2.30
CA GLY A 21 6.36 -7.94 -1.99
C GLY A 21 6.97 -6.67 -1.43
N TYR A 22 6.11 -5.68 -1.21
CA TYR A 22 6.49 -4.36 -0.75
C TYR A 22 5.58 -3.83 0.35
N PHE A 23 6.16 -3.00 1.20
CA PHE A 23 5.48 -2.11 2.11
C PHE A 23 5.71 -0.68 1.62
N THR A 24 4.62 0.00 1.25
CA THR A 24 4.65 1.36 0.72
C THR A 24 3.90 2.33 1.62
N VAL A 25 4.48 3.50 1.82
CA VAL A 25 3.88 4.61 2.56
C VAL A 25 3.79 5.82 1.66
N PHE A 26 2.58 6.34 1.49
CA PHE A 26 2.35 7.66 0.91
C PHE A 26 2.35 8.66 2.04
N SER A 27 3.23 9.66 1.96
CA SER A 27 3.35 10.70 2.99
C SER A 27 3.09 12.08 2.40
N GLY A 28 2.55 12.95 3.23
CA GLY A 28 2.12 14.27 2.82
C GLY A 28 1.52 15.07 3.95
N HIS A 29 0.84 16.15 3.62
CA HIS A 29 0.23 17.06 4.60
C HIS A 29 -1.10 17.61 4.08
N PRO A 30 -1.94 18.17 4.96
CA PRO A 30 -3.12 18.88 4.53
C PRO A 30 -2.78 20.08 3.62
N ILE A 31 -3.54 20.29 2.54
CA ILE A 31 -3.32 21.39 1.57
C ILE A 31 -3.50 22.76 2.23
N ASP A 32 -4.40 22.86 3.20
CA ASP A 32 -4.63 24.09 3.96
C ASP A 32 -3.52 24.38 4.99
N ASN A 33 -2.60 23.43 5.21
CA ASN A 33 -1.55 23.53 6.22
C ASN A 33 -0.18 23.04 5.71
N TYR A 34 0.26 23.60 4.57
CA TYR A 34 1.52 23.26 3.88
C TYR A 34 2.80 23.36 4.74
N SER A 35 2.74 24.05 5.88
CA SER A 35 3.86 24.18 6.82
C SER A 35 4.05 22.99 7.75
N GLU A 36 3.08 22.07 7.82
CA GLU A 36 3.20 20.88 8.67
C GLU A 36 4.19 19.86 8.11
N PRO A 37 4.92 19.15 8.99
CA PRO A 37 5.73 18.01 8.57
C PRO A 37 4.88 16.97 7.84
N SER A 38 5.46 16.32 6.84
CA SER A 38 4.80 15.19 6.20
C SER A 38 4.48 14.09 7.21
N ALA A 39 3.22 13.67 7.22
CA ALA A 39 2.74 12.51 7.95
C ALA A 39 2.35 11.40 6.97
N PRO A 40 2.37 10.13 7.41
CA PRO A 40 1.78 9.04 6.63
C PRO A 40 0.29 9.27 6.39
N LEU A 41 -0.13 9.17 5.13
CA LEU A 41 -1.52 9.34 4.69
C LEU A 41 -2.18 8.02 4.31
N LEU A 42 -1.38 7.07 3.83
CA LEU A 42 -1.80 5.75 3.37
C LEU A 42 -0.64 4.76 3.50
N TYR A 43 -0.97 3.53 3.89
CA TYR A 43 -0.08 2.38 3.89
C TYR A 43 -0.63 1.33 2.94
N LEU A 44 0.26 0.76 2.13
CA LEU A 44 -0.05 -0.33 1.24
C LEU A 44 0.94 -1.45 1.50
N VAL A 45 0.44 -2.66 1.71
CA VAL A 45 1.25 -3.89 1.72
C VAL A 45 0.84 -4.71 0.51
N GLU A 46 1.81 -5.00 -0.35
CA GLU A 46 1.63 -5.72 -1.60
C GLU A 46 2.43 -7.00 -1.57
N LEU A 47 1.80 -8.11 -1.96
CA LEU A 47 2.42 -9.43 -1.98
C LEU A 47 2.07 -10.15 -3.27
N VAL A 48 2.98 -11.00 -3.73
CA VAL A 48 2.77 -11.88 -4.88
C VAL A 48 3.02 -13.33 -4.47
N ASP A 49 1.97 -14.15 -4.53
CA ASP A 49 2.06 -15.60 -4.36
C ASP A 49 2.57 -16.24 -5.65
N ARG A 50 3.89 -16.30 -5.81
CA ARG A 50 4.65 -17.45 -6.32
C ARG A 50 6.02 -17.03 -6.84
N VAL A 51 6.98 -17.79 -6.32
CA VAL A 51 8.37 -18.08 -6.71
C VAL A 51 8.74 -17.67 -8.14
N ASP A 52 9.88 -16.98 -8.23
CA ASP A 52 10.56 -16.48 -9.42
C ASP A 52 10.07 -15.13 -9.95
N THR A 53 9.97 -14.13 -9.06
CA THR A 53 10.01 -12.74 -9.50
C THR A 53 11.44 -12.39 -9.92
N SER A 54 11.62 -12.11 -11.21
CA SER A 54 12.95 -11.84 -11.79
C SER A 54 13.26 -10.36 -11.88
N THR A 55 12.24 -9.53 -12.04
CA THR A 55 12.36 -8.08 -12.14
C THR A 55 11.10 -7.45 -11.60
N VAL A 56 11.29 -6.38 -10.84
CA VAL A 56 10.22 -5.51 -10.39
C VAL A 56 10.41 -4.15 -11.05
N THR A 57 9.34 -3.63 -11.62
CA THR A 57 9.27 -2.20 -11.97
C THR A 57 8.29 -1.51 -11.03
N THR A 58 8.75 -0.39 -10.47
CA THR A 58 7.95 0.49 -9.63
C THR A 58 7.79 1.82 -10.34
N SER A 59 6.55 2.30 -10.45
CA SER A 59 6.29 3.66 -10.89
C SER A 59 5.30 4.33 -9.93
N SER A 60 5.50 5.61 -9.65
CA SER A 60 4.57 6.38 -8.82
C SER A 60 4.41 7.79 -9.39
N SER A 61 3.22 8.36 -9.22
CA SER A 61 2.91 9.72 -9.65
C SER A 61 2.04 10.41 -8.61
N HIS A 62 2.31 11.68 -8.36
CA HIS A 62 1.56 12.51 -7.42
C HIS A 62 1.04 13.74 -8.16
N GLY A 63 -0.09 13.56 -8.84
CA GLY A 63 -0.81 14.67 -9.48
C GLY A 63 -1.45 15.58 -8.44
N THR A 64 -2.29 16.52 -8.88
CA THR A 64 -3.04 17.40 -7.95
C THR A 64 -4.09 16.64 -7.15
N TYR A 65 -4.86 15.75 -7.81
CA TYR A 65 -5.97 15.03 -7.16
C TYR A 65 -5.71 13.54 -7.01
N HIS A 66 -4.93 12.96 -7.92
CA HIS A 66 -4.63 11.53 -7.93
C HIS A 66 -3.20 11.26 -7.49
N SER A 67 -3.01 10.21 -6.70
CA SER A 67 -1.71 9.59 -6.48
C SER A 67 -1.79 8.15 -6.95
N THR A 68 -0.89 7.78 -7.86
CA THR A 68 -0.82 6.43 -8.40
C THR A 68 0.46 5.74 -7.97
N LEU A 69 0.39 4.42 -7.84
CA LEU A 69 1.53 3.53 -7.70
C LEU A 69 1.25 2.26 -8.50
N ASP A 70 2.22 1.86 -9.29
CA ASP A 70 2.20 0.60 -10.02
C ASP A 70 3.44 -0.21 -9.63
N HIS A 71 3.21 -1.41 -9.13
CA HIS A 71 4.23 -2.45 -8.98
C HIS A 71 3.94 -3.57 -9.96
N THR A 72 4.92 -3.86 -10.83
CA THR A 72 4.83 -4.97 -11.77
C THR A 72 5.96 -5.94 -11.52
N TRP A 73 5.62 -7.21 -11.32
CA TRP A 73 6.54 -8.32 -11.16
C TRP A 73 6.48 -9.20 -12.40
N THR A 74 7.62 -9.50 -13.02
CA THR A 74 7.70 -10.53 -14.05
C THR A 74 7.89 -11.89 -13.40
N THR A 75 6.88 -12.75 -13.55
CA THR A 75 6.84 -14.12 -13.02
C THR A 75 6.99 -15.15 -14.14
N ALA A 76 7.19 -16.42 -13.78
CA ALA A 76 7.19 -17.54 -14.74
C ALA A 76 5.87 -17.70 -15.52
N HIS A 77 4.77 -17.11 -15.03
CA HIS A 77 3.45 -17.18 -15.63
C HIS A 77 3.03 -15.89 -16.37
N GLY A 78 3.95 -14.92 -16.47
CA GLY A 78 3.70 -13.61 -17.06
C GLY A 78 3.84 -12.47 -16.05
N ASP A 79 3.51 -11.26 -16.49
CA ASP A 79 3.58 -10.08 -15.64
C ASP A 79 2.36 -10.02 -14.71
N MET A 80 2.64 -9.88 -13.41
CA MET A 80 1.64 -9.58 -12.39
C MET A 80 1.80 -8.13 -11.99
N GLN A 81 0.69 -7.39 -11.94
CA GLN A 81 0.70 -5.97 -11.59
C GLN A 81 -0.31 -5.70 -10.48
N ILE A 82 0.13 -4.95 -9.47
CA ILE A 82 -0.77 -4.30 -8.52
C ILE A 82 -0.67 -2.79 -8.76
N SER A 83 -1.84 -2.19 -8.97
CA SER A 83 -2.02 -0.77 -9.23
C SER A 83 -2.88 -0.17 -8.13
N LEU A 84 -2.40 0.92 -7.54
CA LEU A 84 -3.16 1.77 -6.64
C LEU A 84 -3.42 3.12 -7.31
N ASP A 85 -4.68 3.58 -7.30
CA ASP A 85 -5.06 4.96 -7.56
C ASP A 85 -5.79 5.53 -6.34
N TRP A 86 -5.23 6.58 -5.74
CA TRP A 86 -5.91 7.33 -4.69
C TRP A 86 -6.45 8.65 -5.23
N ASN A 87 -7.76 8.68 -5.43
CA ASN A 87 -8.50 9.89 -5.73
C ASN A 87 -8.80 10.66 -4.43
N ARG A 88 -7.96 11.65 -4.13
CA ARG A 88 -8.09 12.50 -2.93
C ARG A 88 -9.34 13.37 -2.95
N SER A 89 -9.86 13.70 -4.13
CA SER A 89 -11.09 14.50 -4.22
C SER A 89 -12.30 13.75 -3.65
N SER A 90 -12.36 12.43 -3.79
CA SER A 90 -13.42 11.62 -3.17
C SER A 90 -12.95 10.87 -1.91
N ASP A 91 -11.68 11.01 -1.54
CA ASP A 91 -10.96 10.18 -0.57
C ASP A 91 -11.14 8.66 -0.79
N VAL A 92 -11.12 8.24 -2.07
CA VAL A 92 -11.31 6.85 -2.49
C VAL A 92 -10.00 6.28 -3.02
N VAL A 93 -9.65 5.09 -2.52
CA VAL A 93 -8.50 4.30 -2.94
C VAL A 93 -9.00 3.14 -3.79
N THR A 94 -8.46 3.00 -5.00
CA THR A 94 -8.78 1.90 -5.91
C THR A 94 -7.56 1.00 -6.06
N ILE A 95 -7.76 -0.31 -5.88
CA ILE A 95 -6.71 -1.33 -6.08
C ILE A 95 -7.30 -2.43 -6.95
N GLY A 96 -6.77 -2.61 -8.16
CA GLY A 96 -7.36 -3.52 -9.15
C GLY A 96 -8.80 -3.12 -9.47
N SER A 97 -9.76 -4.01 -9.23
CA SER A 97 -11.20 -3.74 -9.41
C SER A 97 -11.92 -3.20 -8.17
N ASP A 98 -11.25 -3.16 -7.01
CA ASP A 98 -11.87 -2.82 -5.74
C ASP A 98 -11.65 -1.35 -5.39
N SER A 99 -12.66 -0.72 -4.78
CA SER A 99 -12.61 0.66 -4.33
C SER A 99 -12.97 0.77 -2.86
N TYR A 100 -12.24 1.61 -2.14
CA TYR A 100 -12.33 1.77 -0.69
C TYR A 100 -12.41 3.23 -0.29
N ASP A 101 -13.24 3.53 0.71
CA ASP A 101 -13.28 4.84 1.35
C ASP A 101 -12.19 4.91 2.43
N ARG A 102 -11.17 5.75 2.24
CA ARG A 102 -10.00 5.84 3.15
C ARG A 102 -10.40 6.24 4.57
N SER A 103 -11.56 6.88 4.77
CA SER A 103 -12.04 7.23 6.11
C SER A 103 -12.33 6.00 7.00
N VAL A 104 -12.52 4.82 6.40
CA VAL A 104 -12.70 3.56 7.13
C VAL A 104 -11.37 3.03 7.68
N GLY A 105 -10.27 3.34 7.01
CA GLY A 105 -8.92 2.88 7.35
C GLY A 105 -7.89 3.30 6.30
N MET A 106 -6.67 3.58 6.76
CA MET A 106 -5.56 4.01 5.90
C MET A 106 -4.60 2.87 5.52
N LEU A 107 -4.86 1.63 5.96
CA LEU A 107 -4.05 0.46 5.65
C LEU A 107 -4.76 -0.41 4.62
N PHE A 108 -4.07 -0.69 3.52
CA PHE A 108 -4.52 -1.57 2.46
C PHE A 108 -3.55 -2.73 2.31
N LEU A 109 -4.09 -3.93 2.14
CA LEU A 109 -3.35 -5.14 1.80
C LEU A 109 -3.81 -5.61 0.43
N ALA A 110 -2.89 -5.85 -0.48
CA ALA A 110 -3.15 -6.41 -1.79
C ALA A 110 -2.25 -7.63 -2.00
N ARG A 111 -2.85 -8.76 -2.37
CA ARG A 111 -2.13 -10.01 -2.63
C ARG A 111 -2.52 -10.52 -4.00
N ALA A 112 -1.57 -10.51 -4.93
CA ALA A 112 -1.72 -11.18 -6.20
C ALA A 112 -1.50 -12.68 -6.00
N ASN A 113 -2.51 -13.48 -6.34
CA ASN A 113 -2.45 -14.93 -6.27
C ASN A 113 -1.82 -15.49 -7.54
N ALA A 114 -1.34 -16.74 -7.45
CA ALA A 114 -0.75 -17.47 -8.56
C ALA A 114 -1.61 -17.60 -9.82
N ASP A 115 -2.94 -17.52 -9.67
CA ASP A 115 -3.91 -17.58 -10.77
C ASP A 115 -4.16 -16.20 -11.42
N GLY A 116 -3.45 -15.17 -10.99
CA GLY A 116 -3.57 -13.80 -11.47
C GLY A 116 -4.71 -13.01 -10.80
N THR A 117 -5.47 -13.63 -9.87
CA THR A 117 -6.47 -12.89 -9.09
C THR A 117 -5.79 -12.02 -8.04
N ILE A 118 -6.36 -10.85 -7.75
CA ILE A 118 -5.86 -9.97 -6.69
C ILE A 118 -6.89 -9.97 -5.56
N ALA A 119 -6.46 -10.40 -4.38
CA ALA A 119 -7.23 -10.27 -3.15
C ALA A 119 -6.82 -8.98 -2.44
N THR A 120 -7.81 -8.17 -2.07
CA THR A 120 -7.61 -6.83 -1.52
C THR A 120 -8.38 -6.68 -0.21
N HIS A 121 -7.76 -6.02 0.77
CA HIS A 121 -8.37 -5.76 2.07
C HIS A 121 -8.06 -4.35 2.54
N GLN A 122 -9.09 -3.65 3.00
CA GLN A 122 -8.91 -2.44 3.81
C GLN A 122 -8.96 -2.81 5.29
N ILE A 123 -7.95 -2.34 6.03
CA ILE A 123 -7.79 -2.57 7.46
C ILE A 123 -7.82 -1.22 8.16
N ARG A 124 -8.65 -1.13 9.21
CA ARG A 124 -8.70 0.06 10.06
C ARG A 124 -7.44 0.12 10.93
N THR A 125 -6.75 1.25 10.89
CA THR A 125 -5.68 1.55 11.85
C THR A 125 -6.29 2.17 13.10
N GLU A 126 -5.87 1.72 14.28
CA GLU A 126 -6.39 2.27 15.54
C GLU A 126 -5.78 3.63 15.88
N LYS A 127 -4.55 3.87 15.41
CA LYS A 127 -3.83 5.13 15.61
C LYS A 127 -3.98 6.03 14.37
N PRO A 128 -4.00 7.36 14.55
CA PRO A 128 -4.01 8.31 13.45
C PRO A 128 -2.77 8.29 12.56
N SER A 129 -1.62 7.86 13.11
CA SER A 129 -0.34 7.80 12.37
C SER A 129 0.53 6.68 12.93
N PRO A 130 0.19 5.41 12.66
CA PRO A 130 0.95 4.27 13.18
C PRO A 130 2.36 4.20 12.57
N THR A 131 3.32 3.63 13.29
CA THR A 131 4.62 3.31 12.68
C THR A 131 4.48 2.14 11.71
N GLN A 132 5.48 1.91 10.85
CA GLN A 132 5.47 0.75 9.94
C GLN A 132 5.40 -0.57 10.73
N ASP A 133 6.09 -0.67 11.86
CA ASP A 133 6.05 -1.84 12.74
C ASP A 133 4.67 -2.07 13.35
N GLU A 134 3.96 -1.01 13.72
CA GLU A 134 2.59 -1.09 14.25
C GLU A 134 1.60 -1.54 13.17
N VAL A 135 1.80 -1.09 11.93
CA VAL A 135 1.02 -1.55 10.77
C VAL A 135 1.25 -3.04 10.54
N LEU A 136 2.51 -3.51 10.51
CA LEU A 136 2.80 -4.93 10.36
C LEU A 136 2.24 -5.76 11.52
N ALA A 137 2.35 -5.28 12.76
CA ALA A 137 1.75 -5.95 13.91
C ALA A 137 0.22 -6.10 13.77
N THR A 138 -0.45 -5.06 13.24
CA THR A 138 -1.89 -5.09 12.95
C THR A 138 -2.24 -6.18 11.91
N ILE A 139 -1.43 -6.31 10.85
CA ILE A 139 -1.64 -7.35 9.83
C ILE A 139 -1.47 -8.74 10.45
N ARG A 140 -0.37 -8.98 11.16
CA ARG A 140 -0.08 -10.29 11.77
C ARG A 140 -1.16 -10.73 12.76
N GLN A 141 -1.72 -9.79 13.52
CA GLN A 141 -2.81 -10.06 14.47
C GLN A 141 -4.14 -10.39 13.78
N ARG A 142 -4.37 -9.85 12.57
CA ARG A 142 -5.63 -10.03 11.84
C ARG A 142 -5.64 -11.30 10.97
N PHE A 143 -4.47 -11.73 10.51
CA PHE A 143 -4.30 -12.87 9.62
C PHE A 143 -3.41 -13.94 10.26
N THR A 144 -3.80 -14.41 11.45
CA THR A 144 -3.02 -15.40 12.22
C THR A 144 -2.96 -16.77 11.55
N ASP A 145 -3.96 -17.11 10.74
CA ASP A 145 -4.06 -18.39 10.04
C ASP A 145 -3.35 -18.39 8.67
N ASP A 146 -2.77 -17.25 8.28
CA ASP A 146 -2.02 -17.09 7.04
C ASP A 146 -0.52 -17.04 7.33
N ASP A 147 0.20 -18.10 6.96
CA ASP A 147 1.62 -18.25 7.28
C ASP A 147 2.50 -17.12 6.72
N VAL A 148 2.14 -16.54 5.58
CA VAL A 148 2.89 -15.43 4.98
C VAL A 148 2.60 -14.16 5.77
N LEU A 149 1.32 -13.81 5.94
CA LEU A 149 0.91 -12.56 6.57
C LEU A 149 1.27 -12.50 8.06
N SER A 150 1.21 -13.64 8.76
CA SER A 150 1.57 -13.76 10.18
C SER A 150 3.09 -13.59 10.44
N ASN A 151 3.93 -13.75 9.42
CA ASN A 151 5.39 -13.67 9.53
C ASN A 151 6.02 -12.49 8.73
N LEU A 152 5.20 -11.61 8.15
CA LEU A 152 5.68 -10.45 7.38
C LEU A 152 6.60 -9.55 8.19
N THR A 153 7.83 -9.29 7.73
CA THR A 153 8.74 -8.29 8.29
C THR A 153 9.25 -7.37 7.19
N ILE A 154 9.69 -6.14 7.51
CA ILE A 154 10.37 -5.28 6.53
C ILE A 154 11.81 -5.77 6.35
N CYS A 155 12.31 -5.78 5.11
CA CYS A 155 13.72 -5.99 4.83
C CYS A 155 14.49 -4.75 5.29
N ASP A 156 15.45 -4.93 6.21
CA ASP A 156 16.13 -3.84 6.93
C ASP A 156 16.55 -2.69 6.00
N LYS A 157 16.29 -1.45 6.44
CA LYS A 157 16.86 -0.24 5.84
C LYS A 157 18.36 -0.26 6.07
N HIS A 158 19.14 -0.63 5.06
CA HIS A 158 20.58 -0.34 5.04
C HIS A 158 20.84 1.13 4.73
#